data_AF-A0A843LK41-F1
#
_entry.id   AF-A0A843LK41-F1
#
_cell.length_a   1.000
_cell.length_b   1.000
_cell.length_c   1.000
_cell.angle_alpha   90.00
_cell.angle_beta   90.00
_cell.angle_gamma   90.00
#
_symmetry.space_group_name_H-M   'P 1'
#
loop_
_entity.id
_entity.type
_entity.pdbx_description
1 polymer ?
#
loop_
_entity_poly.entity_id
_entity_poly.type
_entity_poly.pdbx_seq_one_letter_code
_entity_poly.pdbx_strand_id
1 'polypeptide(L)' 'NPTIAMFIAKRLKEVARDYEINTLYVRIRGQTGETSPGPGAHSLVKTLQKEGFKIISIADTTRVARGGPKKGGGRRGRRV' A
#
# COMPACT_ATOMS: atom_id res chain seq x y z
N ASN A 1 -6.94 7.51 -3.47
CA ASN A 1 -7.18 8.87 -2.94
C ASN A 1 -6.25 9.10 -1.76
N PRO A 2 -5.25 10.00 -1.87
CA PRO A 2 -4.28 10.31 -0.83
C PRO A 2 -4.93 10.75 0.50
N THR A 3 -5.98 11.56 0.44
CA THR A 3 -6.64 12.13 1.64
C THR A 3 -7.21 11.04 2.54
N ILE A 4 -7.84 10.03 1.96
CA ILE A 4 -8.38 8.88 2.71
C ILE A 4 -7.25 8.11 3.40
N ALA A 5 -6.11 7.92 2.72
CA ALA A 5 -4.96 7.22 3.29
C ALA A 5 -4.38 7.95 4.51
N MET A 6 -4.41 9.29 4.51
CA MET A 6 -3.97 10.10 5.66
C MET A 6 -4.88 9.91 6.87
N PHE A 7 -6.21 9.89 6.68
CA PHE A 7 -7.15 9.64 7.77
C PHE A 7 -7.00 8.24 8.37
N ILE A 8 -6.77 7.24 7.52
CA ILE A 8 -6.49 5.86 7.97
C ILE A 8 -5.21 5.82 8.82
N ALA A 9 -4.14 6.50 8.40
CA ALA A 9 -2.88 6.55 9.16
C ALA A 9 -3.04 7.17 10.56
N LYS A 10 -3.84 8.24 10.66
CA LYS A 10 -4.16 8.86 11.96
C LYS A 10 -4.94 7.92 12.87
N ARG A 11 -5.93 7.21 12.35
CA ARG A 11 -6.69 6.22 13.13
C ARG A 11 -5.80 5.05 13.57
N LEU A 12 -4.87 4.60 12.72
CA LEU A 12 -3.90 3.58 13.10
C LEU A 12 -2.99 4.02 14.25
N LYS A 13 -2.65 5.32 14.34
CA LYS A 13 -1.89 5.88 15.45
C LYS A 13 -2.61 5.71 16.79
N GLU A 14 -3.90 6.04 16.82
CA GLU A 14 -4.72 5.92 18.03
C GLU A 14 -4.71 4.48 18.54
N VAL A 15 -4.98 3.52 17.65
CA VAL A 15 -4.97 2.10 18.00
C VAL A 15 -3.58 1.62 18.42
N ALA A 16 -2.53 1.97 17.69
CA ALA A 16 -1.18 1.50 17.96
C ALA A 16 -0.59 2.09 19.27
N ARG A 17 -1.05 3.27 19.68
CA ARG A 17 -0.69 3.88 20.96
C ARG A 17 -1.20 3.05 22.13
N ASP A 18 -2.40 2.50 22.04
CA ASP A 18 -2.98 1.65 23.09
C ASP A 18 -2.19 0.35 23.28
N TYR A 19 -1.55 -0.14 22.21
CA TYR A 19 -0.71 -1.34 22.22
C TYR A 19 0.80 -1.05 22.30
N GLU A 20 1.20 0.21 22.53
CA GLU A 20 2.60 0.64 22.65
C GLU A 20 3.50 0.25 21.45
N ILE A 21 2.93 0.20 20.24
CA ILE A 21 3.66 -0.18 19.02
C ILE A 21 4.37 1.06 18.46
N ASN A 22 5.70 1.09 18.55
CA ASN A 22 6.49 2.24 18.07
C ASN A 22 7.17 2.01 16.72
N THR A 23 7.36 0.75 16.33
CA THR A 23 8.21 0.37 15.19
C THR A 23 7.47 -0.57 14.23
N LEU A 24 7.56 -0.31 12.92
CA LEU A 24 6.78 -0.98 11.90
C LEU A 24 7.65 -1.55 10.77
N TYR A 25 7.29 -2.76 10.32
CA TYR A 25 7.69 -3.30 9.02
C TYR A 25 6.54 -3.08 8.05
N VAL A 26 6.78 -2.38 6.95
CA VAL A 26 5.74 -2.04 5.98
C VAL A 26 5.84 -2.97 4.78
N ARG A 27 4.76 -3.70 4.50
CA ARG A 27 4.64 -4.54 3.31
C ARG A 27 3.59 -3.93 2.39
N ILE A 28 4.04 -3.33 1.30
CA ILE A 28 3.16 -2.74 0.30
C ILE A 28 2.70 -3.85 -0.64
N ARG A 29 1.43 -3.82 -1.01
CA ARG A 29 0.86 -4.79 -1.94
C ARG A 29 -0.08 -4.08 -2.91
N GLY A 30 0.27 -4.12 -4.19
CA GLY A 30 -0.58 -3.67 -5.28
C GLY A 30 -1.47 -4.78 -5.84
N GLN A 31 -2.20 -4.44 -6.89
CA GLN A 31 -2.94 -5.41 -7.69
C GLN A 31 -1.94 -6.29 -8.48
N THR A 32 -2.20 -7.60 -8.53
CA THR A 32 -1.37 -8.55 -9.26
C THR A 32 -1.24 -8.16 -10.74
N GLY A 33 0.00 -7.98 -11.22
CA GLY A 33 0.27 -7.63 -12.61
C GLY A 33 0.21 -6.14 -12.93
N GLU A 34 0.02 -5.29 -11.91
CA GLU A 34 0.20 -3.84 -12.00
C GLU A 34 1.61 -3.49 -11.51
N THR A 35 2.28 -2.57 -12.21
CA THR A 35 3.69 -2.25 -11.97
C THR A 35 3.89 -1.35 -10.76
N SER A 36 2.86 -0.59 -10.38
CA SER A 36 2.98 0.46 -9.37
C SER A 36 1.96 0.29 -8.25
N PRO A 37 2.34 0.58 -6.99
CA PRO A 37 1.39 0.61 -5.90
C PRO A 37 0.37 1.74 -6.11
N GLY A 38 -0.84 1.54 -5.58
CA GLY A 38 -1.93 2.51 -5.76
C GLY A 38 -1.63 3.89 -5.17
N PRO A 39 -2.40 4.93 -5.57
CA PRO A 39 -2.10 6.34 -5.30
C PRO A 39 -2.11 6.73 -3.81
N GLY A 40 -2.58 5.87 -2.91
CA GLY A 40 -2.58 6.11 -1.46
C GLY A 40 -1.39 5.50 -0.71
N ALA A 41 -0.62 4.61 -1.34
CA ALA A 41 0.40 3.81 -0.64
C ALA A 41 1.53 4.68 -0.08
N HIS A 42 2.13 5.52 -0.93
CA HIS A 42 3.22 6.40 -0.50
C HIS A 42 2.76 7.46 0.49
N SER A 43 1.55 8.02 0.29
CA SER A 43 0.97 9.00 1.21
C SER A 43 0.78 8.42 2.61
N LEU A 44 0.27 7.17 2.70
CA LEU A 44 0.07 6.47 3.97
C LEU A 44 1.39 6.28 4.74
N VAL A 45 2.41 5.75 4.07
CA VAL A 45 3.74 5.52 4.67
C VAL A 45 4.34 6.84 5.17
N LYS A 46 4.27 7.89 4.36
CA LYS A 46 4.76 9.23 4.72
C LYS A 46 4.01 9.79 5.93
N THR A 47 2.68 9.59 6.00
CA THR A 47 1.93 10.03 7.19
C THR A 47 2.27 9.24 8.43
N LEU A 48 2.46 7.92 8.36
CA LEU A 48 2.88 7.13 9.52
C LEU A 48 4.24 7.59 10.07
N GLN A 49 5.21 7.88 9.19
CA GLN A 49 6.49 8.44 9.63
C GLN A 49 6.31 9.80 10.33
N LYS A 50 5.44 10.67 9.81
CA LYS A 50 5.15 11.97 10.43
C LYS A 50 4.45 11.84 11.78
N GLU A 51 3.60 10.82 11.95
CA GLU A 51 2.88 10.57 13.19
C GLU A 51 3.77 9.95 14.29
N GLY A 52 5.04 9.64 13.98
CA GLY A 52 6.05 9.23 14.97
C GLY A 52 6.46 7.76 14.90
N PHE A 53 5.94 6.98 13.95
CA PHE A 53 6.35 5.58 13.79
C PHE A 53 7.74 5.45 13.18
N LYS A 54 8.55 4.56 13.75
CA LYS A 54 9.84 4.18 13.17
C LYS A 54 9.63 3.06 12.15
N ILE A 55 9.87 3.33 10.87
CA ILE A 55 9.79 2.30 9.81
C ILE A 55 11.16 1.66 9.66
N ILE A 56 11.26 0.35 9.89
CA ILE A 56 12.52 -0.40 9.73
C ILE A 56 12.76 -0.74 8.26
N SER A 57 11.74 -1.25 7.59
CA SER A 57 11.87 -1.74 6.21
C SER A 57 10.55 -1.62 5.48
N ILE A 58 10.66 -1.37 4.18
CA ILE A 58 9.56 -1.30 3.24
C ILE A 58 9.80 -2.36 2.17
N ALA A 59 8.91 -3.34 2.06
CA ALA A 59 8.99 -4.40 1.07
C ALA A 59 7.77 -4.34 0.15
N ASP A 60 8.00 -4.45 -1.17
CA ASP A 60 6.93 -4.73 -2.13
C ASP A 60 6.66 -6.24 -2.13
N THR A 61 5.41 -6.60 -1.88
CA THR A 61 4.91 -7.98 -1.84
C THR A 61 3.84 -8.23 -2.90
N THR A 62 3.78 -7.36 -3.91
CA THR A 62 2.90 -7.53 -5.06
C THR A 62 3.20 -8.86 -5.73
N ARG A 63 2.14 -9.65 -5.93
CA ARG A 63 2.26 -11.00 -6.47
C ARG A 63 2.66 -10.89 -7.95
N VAL A 64 3.70 -11.64 -8.33
CA VAL A 64 4.12 -11.78 -9.72
C VAL A 64 3.79 -13.20 -10.17
N ALA A 65 2.96 -13.31 -11.21
CA ALA A 65 2.58 -14.59 -11.79
C ALA A 65 3.65 -15.06 -12.79
N ARG A 66 4.07 -16.34 -12.72
CA ARG A 66 5.00 -16.96 -13.69
C ARG A 66 4.29 -17.41 -14.97
N GLY A 67 3.40 -16.57 -15.50
CA GLY A 67 2.36 -16.94 -16.46
C GLY A 67 0.99 -17.10 -15.77
N GLY A 68 -0.08 -16.98 -16.54
CA GLY A 68 -1.43 -16.99 -15.99
C GLY A 68 -2.51 -16.90 -17.06
N PRO A 69 -3.78 -16.99 -16.64
CA PRO A 69 -4.92 -16.89 -17.55
C PRO A 69 -4.92 -15.56 -18.31
N LYS A 70 -5.60 -15.55 -19.45
CA LYS A 70 -5.73 -14.37 -20.31
C LYS A 70 -6.20 -13.15 -19.50
N LYS A 71 -5.46 -12.04 -19.60
CA LYS A 71 -5.85 -10.76 -18.96
C LYS A 71 -7.20 -10.27 -19.50
N GLY A 72 -7.96 -9.58 -18.66
CA GLY A 72 -9.20 -8.92 -19.08
C GLY A 72 -8.95 -7.84 -20.14
N GLY A 73 -9.93 -7.61 -21.02
CA GLY A 73 -9.86 -6.57 -22.07
C GLY A 73 -9.89 -7.08 -23.52
N GLY A 74 -10.02 -8.40 -23.75
CA GLY A 74 -10.12 -8.96 -25.12
C GLY A 74 -8.84 -8.77 -25.94
N ARG A 75 -8.86 -9.13 -27.24
CA ARG A 75 -7.67 -9.03 -28.11
C ARG A 75 -7.21 -7.58 -28.35
N ARG A 76 -8.14 -6.63 -28.32
CA ARG A 76 -7.89 -5.21 -28.62
C ARG A 76 -7.70 -4.34 -27.38
N GLY A 77 -7.82 -4.91 -26.17
CA GLY A 77 -7.67 -4.18 -24.91
C GLY A 77 -8.83 -3.26 -24.59
N ARG A 78 -8.69 -2.53 -23.47
CA ARG A 78 -9.59 -1.43 -23.10
C ARG A 78 -9.38 -0.27 -24.07
N ARG A 79 -10.42 0.10 -24.83
CA ARG A 79 -10.45 1.24 -25.76
C ARG A 79 -11.30 2.36 -25.18
N VAL A 80 -10.73 3.13 -24.28
CA VAL A 80 -11.21 4.44 -23.84
C VAL A 80 -10.00 5.33 -23.57
#